data_AF-A0AAU0F6F6-F1
#
_entry.id   AF-A0AAU0F6F6-F1
#
_cell.length_a   1.000
_cell.length_b   1.000
_cell.length_c   1.000
_cell.angle_alpha   90.00
_cell.angle_beta   90.00
_cell.angle_gamma   90.00
#
_symmetry.space_group_name_H-M   'P 1'
#
loop_
_entity.id
_entity.type
_entity.pdbx_description
1 polymer ?
#
loop_
_entity_poly.entity_id
_entity_poly.type
_entity_poly.pdbx_seq_one_letter_code
_entity_poly.pdbx_strand_id
1 'polypeptide(L)' 'MNKGYKIRFESSVEHGDYVPVELDIPLETATILNKVDGKGYIRFAKLNSL' A
#
# COMPACT_ATOMS: atom_id res chain seq x y z
N MET A 1 -3.56 -12.92 -8.21
CA MET A 1 -2.85 -12.03 -9.15
C MET A 1 -3.70 -11.77 -10.38
N ASN A 2 -3.54 -10.61 -11.02
CA ASN A 2 -4.07 -10.20 -12.33
C ASN A 2 -5.61 -10.29 -12.46
N LYS A 3 -6.34 -9.91 -11.40
CA LYS A 3 -7.82 -9.92 -11.38
C LYS A 3 -8.42 -8.53 -11.05
N GLY A 4 -7.64 -7.46 -11.18
CA GLY A 4 -8.04 -6.10 -10.81
C GLY A 4 -8.09 -5.81 -9.30
N TYR A 5 -7.72 -6.78 -8.46
CA TYR A 5 -7.61 -6.59 -7.02
C TYR A 5 -6.35 -5.81 -6.63
N LYS A 6 -6.39 -5.17 -5.45
CA LYS A 6 -5.29 -4.41 -4.87
C LYS A 6 -5.21 -4.62 -3.36
N ILE A 7 -4.02 -4.42 -2.81
CA ILE A 7 -3.79 -4.27 -1.36
C ILE A 7 -3.84 -2.79 -1.06
N ARG A 8 -4.69 -2.38 -0.11
CA ARG A 8 -4.78 -1.01 0.39
C ARG A 8 -4.13 -0.90 1.75
N PHE A 9 -3.39 0.17 1.96
CA PHE A 9 -2.88 0.58 3.26
C PHE A 9 -3.61 1.83 3.74
N GLU A 10 -3.99 1.80 5.01
CA GLU A 10 -4.62 2.89 5.74
C GLU A 10 -3.94 3.04 7.10
N SER A 11 -4.06 4.22 7.70
CA SER A 11 -3.53 4.49 9.04
C SER A 11 -4.56 5.19 9.91
N SER A 12 -4.52 4.87 11.20
CA SER A 12 -5.24 5.57 12.25
C SER A 12 -4.25 5.78 13.38
N VAL A 13 -3.87 7.04 13.62
CA VAL A 13 -2.92 7.40 14.67
C VAL A 13 -3.68 7.83 15.92
N GLU A 14 -3.26 7.39 17.10
CA GLU A 14 -3.84 7.85 18.36
C GLU A 14 -3.65 9.37 18.48
N HIS A 15 -4.76 10.10 18.70
CA HIS A 15 -4.78 11.57 18.71
C HIS A 15 -4.32 12.22 17.39
N GLY A 16 -4.37 11.48 16.28
CA GLY A 16 -4.10 11.96 14.92
C GLY A 16 -5.25 11.66 13.97
N ASP A 17 -5.03 11.99 12.69
CA ASP A 17 -6.03 11.78 11.66
C ASP A 17 -6.11 10.32 11.20
N TYR A 18 -7.32 9.89 10.86
CA TYR A 18 -7.53 8.65 10.12
C TYR A 18 -7.39 8.92 8.62
N VAL A 19 -6.50 8.18 7.96
CA VAL A 19 -6.24 8.30 6.52
C VAL A 19 -6.62 6.98 5.82
N PRO A 20 -7.80 6.93 5.17
CA PRO A 20 -8.37 5.68 4.67
C PRO A 20 -7.67 5.11 3.43
N VAL A 21 -6.88 5.91 2.70
CA VAL A 21 -6.17 5.46 1.50
C VAL A 21 -4.82 6.19 1.39
N GLU A 22 -3.76 5.56 1.86
CA GLU A 22 -2.41 6.12 1.79
C GLU A 22 -1.57 5.50 0.69
N LEU A 23 -1.82 4.23 0.38
CA LEU A 23 -1.10 3.49 -0.64
C LEU A 23 -1.97 2.34 -1.14
N ASP A 24 -1.93 2.11 -2.45
CA ASP A 24 -2.55 0.96 -3.10
C ASP A 24 -1.48 0.20 -3.92
N ILE A 25 -1.38 -1.12 -3.75
CA ILE A 25 -0.54 -2.00 -4.57
C ILE A 25 -1.45 -2.90 -5.42
N PRO A 26 -1.41 -2.79 -6.77
CA PRO A 26 -2.09 -3.74 -7.64
C PRO A 26 -1.58 -5.16 -7.40
N LEU A 27 -2.48 -6.13 -7.30
CA LEU A 27 -2.12 -7.55 -7.24
C LEU A 27 -1.75 -8.06 -8.63
N GLU A 28 -0.69 -7.51 -9.21
CA GLU A 28 -0.19 -7.85 -10.54
C GLU A 28 1.19 -8.49 -10.45
N THR A 29 1.40 -9.61 -11.14
CA THR A 29 2.65 -10.37 -11.05
C THR A 29 3.86 -9.51 -11.44
N ALA A 30 3.69 -8.61 -12.42
CA ALA A 30 4.75 -7.76 -12.93
C ALA A 30 5.14 -6.61 -12.00
N THR A 31 4.27 -6.21 -11.08
CA THR A 31 4.44 -4.97 -10.29
C THR A 31 4.39 -5.16 -8.78
N ILE A 32 3.94 -6.31 -8.28
CA ILE A 32 3.70 -6.56 -6.85
C ILE A 32 4.96 -6.43 -5.96
N LEU A 33 6.16 -6.61 -6.51
CA LEU A 33 7.44 -6.46 -5.79
C LEU A 33 8.07 -5.06 -5.93
N ASN A 34 7.44 -4.16 -6.69
CA ASN A 34 7.94 -2.80 -6.84
C ASN A 34 7.78 -2.03 -5.53
N LYS A 35 8.68 -1.08 -5.31
CA LYS A 35 8.47 -0.05 -4.29
C LYS A 35 7.33 0.84 -4.75
N VAL A 36 6.37 1.09 -3.87
CA VAL A 36 5.29 2.06 -4.08
C VAL A 36 5.43 3.14 -3.02
N ASP A 37 5.52 4.40 -3.45
CA ASP A 37 5.55 5.53 -2.52
C ASP A 37 4.16 5.78 -1.94
N GLY A 38 4.12 6.01 -0.63
CA GLY A 38 2.88 6.30 0.08
C GLY A 38 2.64 7.79 0.22
N LYS A 39 1.56 8.11 0.92
CA LYS A 39 1.20 9.47 1.34
C LYS A 39 0.94 9.47 2.84
N GLY A 40 0.81 10.67 3.42
CA GLY A 40 0.51 10.85 4.85
C GLY A 40 1.59 10.23 5.74
N TYR A 41 1.19 9.27 6.58
CA TYR A 41 2.04 8.57 7.54
C TYR A 41 2.86 7.43 6.93
N ILE A 42 2.50 6.96 5.73
CA ILE A 42 3.25 5.90 5.03
C ILE A 42 4.23 6.52 4.03
N ARG A 43 5.54 6.32 4.25
CA ARG A 43 6.57 6.78 3.30
C ARG A 43 6.59 5.93 2.03
N PHE A 44 6.66 4.61 2.16
CA PHE A 44 6.57 3.66 1.04
C PHE A 44 6.26 2.25 1.55
N ALA A 45 5.75 1.39 0.67
CA ALA A 45 5.63 -0.04 0.89
C ALA A 45 6.36 -0.82 -0.21
N LYS A 46 6.96 -1.95 0.16
CA LYS A 46 7.55 -2.92 -0.77
C LYS A 46 7.34 -4.32 -0.22
N LEU A 47 6.70 -5.18 -1.01
CA LEU A 47 6.53 -6.59 -0.67
C LEU A 47 7.78 -7.37 -1.12
N ASN A 48 8.17 -8.37 -0.34
CA ASN A 48 9.28 -9.27 -0.65
C ASN A 48 8.75 -10.71 -0.78
N SER A 49 9.41 -11.52 -1.61
CA SER A 49 9.24 -12.97 -1.56
C SER A 49 9.94 -13.54 -0.33
N LEU A 50 9.36 -14.60 0.25
CA LEU A 50 10.00 -15.42 1.28
C LEU A 50 11.15 -16.26 0.69
#